data_AF-A0A9P4WGD8-F1
#
_entry.id   AF-A0A9P4WGD8-F1
#
_cell.length_a   1.000
_cell.length_b   1.000
_cell.length_c   1.000
_cell.angle_alpha   90.00
_cell.angle_beta   90.00
_cell.angle_gamma   90.00
#
_symmetry.space_group_name_H-M   'P 1'
#
loop_
_entity.id
_entity.type
_entity.pdbx_description
1 polymer ?
#
loop_
_entity_poly.entity_id
_entity_poly.type
_entity_poly.pdbx_seq_one_letter_code
_entity_poly.pdbx_strand_id
1 'polypeptide(L)'
;MPSATAEKVAPKIIDPASEHGEEIDASVDRDRIRVLAGATESAASFQFDGEDHTLGNALRYIIMKNPDVEFCGYSIPHPSETKMNLRIQTYDNVSVYQVLEKGLEDLMNMCDVVTDKFTVSREEFVNQMEQ
;
A
#
# COMPACT_ATOMS: atom_id res chain seq x y z
N MET A 1 -12.06 -20.75 -36.00
CA MET A 1 -12.04 -20.99 -34.54
C MET A 1 -11.90 -19.63 -33.86
N PRO A 2 -12.96 -19.03 -33.29
CA PRO A 2 -12.80 -17.81 -32.51
C PRO A 2 -12.28 -18.19 -31.12
N SER A 3 -11.07 -17.75 -30.78
CA SER A 3 -10.55 -17.87 -29.42
C SER A 3 -11.18 -16.73 -28.61
N ALA A 4 -12.13 -17.08 -27.73
CA ALA A 4 -12.67 -16.17 -26.74
C ALA A 4 -11.57 -15.89 -25.71
N THR A 5 -10.96 -14.70 -25.78
CA THR A 5 -10.12 -14.18 -24.71
C THR A 5 -11.04 -13.87 -23.54
N ALA A 6 -10.96 -14.68 -22.48
CA ALA A 6 -11.70 -14.42 -21.25
C ALA A 6 -11.19 -13.11 -20.64
N GLU A 7 -12.04 -12.10 -20.65
CA GLU A 7 -11.82 -10.81 -20.02
C GLU A 7 -11.74 -11.03 -18.50
N LYS A 8 -10.55 -10.91 -17.92
CA LYS A 8 -10.38 -10.94 -16.46
C LYS A 8 -11.09 -9.73 -15.88
N VAL A 9 -12.27 -9.95 -15.29
CA VAL A 9 -13.04 -8.94 -14.56
C VAL A 9 -12.13 -8.36 -13.48
N ALA A 10 -11.83 -7.06 -13.57
CA ALA A 10 -11.01 -6.38 -12.59
C ALA A 10 -11.71 -6.38 -11.22
N PRO A 11 -10.97 -6.55 -10.11
CA PRO A 11 -11.57 -6.46 -8.78
C PRO A 11 -12.18 -5.07 -8.60
N LYS A 12 -13.45 -5.05 -8.17
CA LYS A 12 -14.14 -3.80 -7.83
C LYS A 12 -13.56 -3.28 -6.52
N ILE A 13 -12.84 -2.18 -6.59
CA ILE A 13 -12.37 -1.45 -5.42
C ILE A 13 -13.31 -0.26 -5.26
N ILE A 14 -13.78 -0.02 -4.04
CA ILE A 14 -14.72 1.05 -3.71
C ILE A 14 -13.90 2.18 -3.11
N ASP A 15 -14.11 3.42 -3.55
CA ASP A 15 -13.44 4.58 -2.93
C ASP A 15 -13.93 4.76 -1.49
N PRO A 16 -13.07 4.57 -0.46
CA PRO A 16 -13.47 4.74 0.93
C PRO A 16 -13.75 6.20 1.31
N ALA A 17 -13.34 7.18 0.49
CA ALA A 17 -13.60 8.60 0.68
C ALA A 17 -14.82 9.14 -0.08
N SER A 18 -15.42 8.34 -0.96
CA SER A 18 -16.63 8.71 -1.69
C SER A 18 -17.87 8.49 -0.83
N GLU A 19 -18.60 9.57 -0.49
CA GLU A 19 -19.88 9.49 0.22
C GLU A 19 -20.94 8.67 -0.56
N HIS A 20 -20.73 8.42 -1.86
CA HIS A 20 -21.64 7.69 -2.75
C HIS A 20 -21.08 6.33 -3.19
N GLY A 21 -19.97 5.86 -2.62
CA GLY A 21 -19.39 4.56 -2.95
C GLY A 21 -19.03 4.42 -4.42
N GLU A 22 -18.50 5.49 -5.01
CA GLU A 22 -18.04 5.47 -6.41
C GLU A 22 -17.03 4.33 -6.61
N GLU A 23 -17.26 3.52 -7.64
CA GLU A 23 -16.33 2.46 -8.02
C GLU A 23 -15.09 3.13 -8.61
N ILE A 24 -13.91 2.85 -8.05
CA ILE A 24 -12.68 3.26 -8.72
C ILE A 24 -12.51 2.39 -9.97
N ASP A 25 -12.41 3.05 -11.13
CA ASP A 25 -12.11 2.36 -12.38
C ASP A 25 -10.70 1.78 -12.29
N ALA A 26 -10.62 0.49 -11.96
CA ALA A 26 -9.38 -0.25 -11.87
C ALA A 26 -8.57 -0.25 -13.18
N SER A 27 -9.13 0.20 -14.31
CA SER A 27 -8.41 0.42 -15.57
C SER A 27 -7.50 1.66 -15.53
N VAL A 28 -7.86 2.67 -14.72
CA VAL A 28 -7.07 3.91 -14.53
C VAL A 28 -5.85 3.65 -13.64
N ASP A 29 -5.95 2.69 -12.72
CA ASP A 29 -4.94 2.43 -11.68
C ASP A 29 -3.94 1.31 -12.02
N ARG A 30 -4.09 0.63 -13.17
CA ARG A 30 -3.29 -0.56 -13.51
C ARG A 30 -1.78 -0.34 -13.57
N ASP A 31 -1.34 0.90 -13.77
CA ASP A 31 0.07 1.24 -13.96
C ASP A 31 0.68 2.05 -12.81
N ARG A 32 0.02 2.10 -11.65
CA ARG A 32 0.49 2.86 -10.49
C ARG A 32 1.77 2.35 -9.86
N ILE A 33 2.03 1.04 -9.96
CA ILE A 33 3.22 0.41 -9.37
C ILE A 33 4.06 -0.19 -10.49
N ARG A 34 5.32 0.23 -10.60
CA ARG A 34 6.28 -0.27 -11.59
C ARG A 34 7.51 -0.82 -10.90
N VAL A 35 8.00 -1.97 -11.36
CA VAL A 35 9.28 -2.51 -10.91
C VAL A 35 10.39 -1.90 -11.76
N LEU A 36 11.36 -1.24 -11.12
CA LEU A 36 12.51 -0.66 -11.80
C LEU A 36 13.55 -1.74 -12.16
N ALA A 37 14.41 -1.42 -13.12
CA ALA A 37 15.47 -2.32 -13.57
C ALA A 37 16.43 -2.69 -12.42
N GLY A 38 16.97 -3.92 -12.45
CA GLY A 38 17.85 -4.44 -11.40
C GLY A 38 17.10 -5.05 -10.21
N ALA A 39 15.86 -5.51 -10.44
CA ALA A 39 15.15 -6.35 -9.49
C ALA A 39 15.68 -7.79 -9.51
N THR A 40 15.82 -8.34 -8.32
CA THR A 40 16.16 -9.72 -8.02
C THR A 40 15.10 -10.26 -7.04
N GLU A 41 15.05 -11.56 -6.80
CA GLU A 41 14.07 -12.13 -5.87
C GLU A 41 14.21 -11.60 -4.44
N SER A 42 15.43 -11.26 -4.01
CA SER A 42 15.74 -10.73 -2.67
C SER A 42 15.90 -9.21 -2.62
N ALA A 43 15.94 -8.51 -3.76
CA ALA A 43 16.09 -7.06 -3.78
C ALA A 43 15.43 -6.43 -5.00
N ALA A 44 14.46 -5.53 -4.80
CA ALA A 44 13.78 -4.82 -5.87
C ALA A 44 13.50 -3.36 -5.50
N SER A 45 13.39 -2.52 -6.53
CA SER A 45 12.93 -1.14 -6.43
C SER A 45 11.57 -1.01 -7.10
N PHE A 46 10.60 -0.47 -6.39
CA PHE A 46 9.25 -0.20 -6.85
C PHE A 46 9.06 1.30 -7.00
N GLN A 47 8.50 1.75 -8.11
CA GLN A 47 8.08 3.12 -8.33
C GLN A 47 6.56 3.20 -8.20
N PHE A 48 6.09 4.10 -7.36
CA PHE A 48 4.69 4.43 -7.15
C PHE A 48 4.41 5.79 -7.82
N ASP A 49 3.47 5.79 -8.77
CA ASP A 49 3.01 7.00 -9.45
C ASP A 49 1.83 7.62 -8.67
N GLY A 50 1.90 8.92 -8.38
CA GLY A 50 0.87 9.67 -7.65
C GLY A 50 0.98 9.63 -6.13
N GLU A 51 2.03 9.01 -5.59
CA GLU A 51 2.23 8.84 -4.13
C GLU A 51 3.43 9.65 -3.62
N ASP A 52 3.40 9.99 -2.33
CA ASP A 52 4.38 10.85 -1.68
C ASP A 52 4.88 10.30 -0.33
N HIS A 53 5.46 11.18 0.50
CA HIS A 53 5.98 10.85 1.83
C HIS A 53 4.95 10.19 2.75
N THR A 54 3.65 10.43 2.54
CA THR A 54 2.56 9.90 3.36
C THR A 54 2.55 8.38 3.30
N LEU A 55 2.38 7.81 2.10
CA LEU A 55 2.44 6.37 1.90
C LEU A 55 3.87 5.84 2.10
N GLY A 56 4.87 6.56 1.58
CA GLY A 56 6.26 6.10 1.62
C GLY A 56 6.81 5.89 3.01
N ASN A 57 6.61 6.86 3.90
CA ASN A 57 7.11 6.77 5.27
C ASN A 57 6.35 5.72 6.09
N ALA A 58 5.04 5.63 5.92
CA ALA A 58 4.21 4.63 6.57
C ALA A 58 4.64 3.22 6.16
N LEU A 59 4.71 2.97 4.85
CA LEU A 59 5.07 1.66 4.30
C LEU A 59 6.51 1.26 4.65
N ARG A 60 7.46 2.22 4.59
CA ARG A 60 8.83 1.99 5.06
C ARG A 60 8.85 1.54 6.53
N TYR A 61 8.08 2.21 7.39
CA TYR A 61 8.06 1.89 8.81
C TYR A 61 7.54 0.48 9.07
N ILE A 62 6.42 0.11 8.45
CA ILE A 62 5.81 -1.23 8.59
C ILE A 62 6.73 -2.33 8.05
N ILE A 63 7.25 -2.16 6.84
CA ILE A 63 8.12 -3.17 6.21
C ILE A 63 9.40 -3.39 7.02
N MET A 64 9.99 -2.33 7.59
CA MET A 64 11.17 -2.45 8.47
C MET A 64 10.89 -3.20 9.79
N LYS A 65 9.63 -3.41 10.18
CA LYS A 65 9.30 -4.23 11.36
C LYS A 65 9.36 -5.73 11.06
N ASN A 66 9.31 -6.12 9.80
CA ASN A 66 9.40 -7.52 9.42
C ASN A 66 10.85 -8.01 9.61
N PRO A 67 11.11 -9.05 10.43
CA PRO A 67 12.46 -9.58 10.64
C PRO A 67 13.10 -10.15 9.37
N ASP A 68 12.30 -10.48 8.36
CA ASP A 68 12.77 -11.01 7.08
C ASP A 68 13.34 -9.92 6.15
N VAL A 69 13.23 -8.65 6.55
CA VAL A 69 13.69 -7.49 5.78
C VAL A 69 15.01 -6.99 6.34
N GLU A 70 16.02 -6.94 5.48
CA GLU A 70 17.33 -6.36 5.80
C GLU A 70 17.29 -4.84 5.66
N PHE A 71 16.70 -4.35 4.57
CA PHE A 71 16.69 -2.93 4.26
C PHE A 71 15.41 -2.52 3.55
N CYS A 72 14.81 -1.43 4.02
CA CYS A 72 13.72 -0.75 3.33
C CYS A 72 13.92 0.77 3.42
N GLY A 73 13.85 1.43 2.26
CA GLY A 73 14.01 2.87 2.13
C GLY A 73 13.17 3.41 1.00
N TYR A 74 12.68 4.64 1.14
CA TYR A 74 11.98 5.34 0.08
C TYR A 74 12.68 6.66 -0.24
N SER A 75 12.53 7.12 -1.48
CA SER A 75 13.08 8.38 -1.96
C SER A 75 12.15 8.98 -3.01
N ILE A 76 11.98 10.29 -2.98
CA ILE A 76 11.34 11.05 -4.05
C ILE A 76 12.45 11.65 -4.90
N PRO A 77 12.62 11.25 -6.17
CA PRO A 77 13.72 11.71 -7.02
C PRO A 77 13.74 13.24 -7.18
N HIS A 78 12.57 13.85 -7.28
CA HIS A 78 12.42 15.28 -7.42
C HIS A 78 11.06 15.75 -6.86
N PRO A 79 10.98 16.82 -6.04
CA PRO A 79 9.73 17.28 -5.42
C PRO A 79 8.62 17.68 -6.41
N SER A 80 8.98 18.07 -7.63
CA SER A 80 8.02 18.44 -8.68
C SER A 80 7.47 17.24 -9.47
N GLU A 81 7.98 16.03 -9.21
CA GLU A 81 7.43 14.80 -9.78
C GLU A 81 6.68 14.03 -8.69
N THR A 82 5.45 13.64 -8.97
CA THR A 82 4.63 12.80 -8.08
C THR A 82 5.02 11.32 -8.24
N LYS A 83 6.30 11.03 -8.05
CA LYS A 83 6.86 9.68 -8.13
C LYS A 83 7.64 9.36 -6.87
N MET A 84 7.30 8.23 -6.28
CA MET A 84 7.99 7.71 -5.10
C MET A 84 8.67 6.39 -5.43
N ASN A 85 9.96 6.28 -5.14
CA ASN A 85 10.70 5.04 -5.28
C ASN A 85 10.88 4.39 -3.91
N LEU A 86 10.50 3.12 -3.79
CA LEU A 86 10.68 2.27 -2.61
C LEU A 86 11.65 1.15 -2.95
N ARG A 87 12.76 1.04 -2.21
CA ARG A 87 13.73 -0.06 -2.31
C ARG A 87 13.52 -1.00 -1.14
N ILE A 88 13.38 -2.29 -1.43
CA ILE A 88 13.30 -3.37 -0.44
C ILE A 88 14.43 -4.36 -0.72
N GLN A 89 15.11 -4.79 0.35
CA GLN A 89 16.05 -5.89 0.37
C GLN A 89 15.69 -6.82 1.52
N THR A 90 15.52 -8.09 1.20
CA THR A 90 15.16 -9.16 2.12
C THR A 90 16.37 -10.07 2.37
N TYR A 91 16.32 -10.78 3.49
CA TYR A 91 17.27 -11.87 3.73
C TYR A 91 17.01 -13.05 2.78
N ASP A 92 17.99 -13.95 2.68
CA ASP A 92 17.96 -15.09 1.77
C ASP A 92 16.66 -15.91 1.90
N ASN A 93 16.09 -16.29 0.75
CA ASN A 93 14.89 -17.11 0.56
C ASN A 93 13.52 -16.42 0.75
N VAL A 94 13.44 -15.10 0.92
CA VAL A 94 12.15 -14.39 0.99
C VAL A 94 11.95 -13.48 -0.23
N SER A 95 10.82 -13.66 -0.90
CA SER A 95 10.45 -12.85 -2.07
C SER A 95 10.09 -11.42 -1.65
N VAL A 96 10.75 -10.44 -2.27
CA VAL A 96 10.45 -9.01 -2.09
C VAL A 96 8.99 -8.65 -2.42
N TYR A 97 8.36 -9.39 -3.33
CA TYR A 97 6.96 -9.18 -3.71
C TYR A 97 6.01 -9.57 -2.57
N GLN A 98 6.28 -10.70 -1.90
CA GLN A 98 5.50 -11.15 -0.75
C GLN A 98 5.66 -10.21 0.44
N VAL A 99 6.87 -9.68 0.65
CA VAL A 99 7.12 -8.68 1.70
C VAL A 99 6.38 -7.38 1.42
N LEU A 100 6.33 -6.93 0.17
CA LEU A 100 5.57 -5.74 -0.20
C LEU A 100 4.07 -5.94 0.02
N GLU A 101 3.52 -7.07 -0.44
CA GLU A 101 2.10 -7.42 -0.26
C GLU A 101 1.72 -7.49 1.22
N LYS A 102 2.51 -8.22 2.01
CA LYS A 102 2.33 -8.31 3.47
C LYS A 102 2.47 -6.94 4.14
N GLY A 103 3.42 -6.11 3.70
CA GLY A 103 3.60 -4.77 4.26
C GLY A 103 2.41 -3.84 4.01
N LEU A 104 1.73 -3.98 2.87
CA LEU A 104 0.49 -3.25 2.58
C LEU A 104 -0.68 -3.77 3.42
N GLU A 105 -0.80 -5.10 3.57
CA GLU A 105 -1.82 -5.73 4.42
C GLU A 105 -1.65 -5.34 5.90
N ASP A 106 -0.43 -5.39 6.42
CA ASP A 106 -0.10 -4.99 7.79
C ASP A 106 -0.40 -3.50 8.03
N LEU A 107 -0.21 -2.64 7.02
CA LEU A 107 -0.56 -1.22 7.10
C LEU A 107 -2.08 -1.03 7.18
N MET A 108 -2.87 -1.74 6.36
CA MET A 108 -4.34 -1.70 6.42
C MET A 108 -4.84 -2.17 7.79
N ASN A 109 -4.34 -3.31 8.27
CA ASN A 109 -4.69 -3.85 9.60
C ASN A 109 -4.37 -2.85 10.72
N MET A 110 -3.27 -2.10 10.62
CA MET A 110 -2.95 -1.06 11.60
C MET A 110 -3.98 0.08 11.57
N CYS A 111 -4.40 0.53 10.38
CA CYS A 111 -5.43 1.55 10.23
C CYS A 111 -6.77 1.12 10.83
N ASP A 112 -7.16 -0.13 10.64
CA ASP A 112 -8.40 -0.69 11.21
C ASP A 112 -8.37 -0.64 12.75
N VAL A 113 -7.29 -1.14 13.35
CA VAL A 113 -7.13 -1.12 14.82
C VAL A 113 -7.14 0.31 15.38
N VAL A 114 -6.49 1.25 14.71
CA VAL A 114 -6.49 2.67 15.13
C VAL A 114 -7.90 3.25 15.04
N THR A 115 -8.63 2.95 13.98
CA THR A 115 -10.00 3.45 13.74
C THR A 115 -10.98 2.90 14.78
N ASP A 116 -10.89 1.60 15.09
CA ASP A 116 -11.70 0.95 16.11
C ASP A 116 -11.46 1.57 17.48
N LYS A 117 -10.19 1.69 17.88
CA LYS A 117 -9.82 2.27 19.18
C LYS A 117 -10.25 3.73 19.30
N PHE A 118 -10.08 4.51 18.24
CA PHE A 118 -10.52 5.90 18.21
C PHE A 118 -12.05 6.00 18.36
N THR A 119 -12.79 5.18 17.61
CA THR A 119 -14.27 5.16 17.65
C THR A 119 -14.79 4.83 19.05
N VAL A 120 -14.25 3.78 19.68
CA VAL A 120 -14.61 3.39 21.05
C VAL A 120 -14.32 4.50 22.05
N SER A 121 -13.10 5.07 22.04
CA SER A 121 -12.74 6.14 22.97
C SER A 121 -13.56 7.43 22.75
N ARG A 122 -13.92 7.74 21.50
CA ARG A 122 -14.81 8.86 21.18
C ARG A 122 -16.21 8.63 21.74
N GLU A 123 -16.78 7.44 21.59
CA GLU A 123 -18.10 7.10 22.12
C GLU A 123 -18.13 7.13 23.65
N GLU A 124 -17.10 6.59 24.31
CA GLU A 124 -16.94 6.70 25.76
C GLU A 124 -16.91 8.15 26.23
N PHE A 125 -16.19 9.03 25.52
CA PHE A 125 -16.12 10.46 25.84
C PHE A 125 -17.47 11.16 25.68
N VAL A 126 -18.19 10.89 24.58
CA VAL A 126 -19.53 11.46 24.35
C VAL A 126 -20.51 11.02 25.44
N ASN A 127 -20.52 9.73 25.80
CA ASN A 127 -21.38 9.20 26.86
C ASN A 127 -21.10 9.80 28.25
N GLN A 128 -19.88 10.27 28.50
CA GLN A 128 -19.53 10.97 29.73
C GLN A 128 -19.97 12.44 29.75
N MET A 129 -20.09 13.09 28.59
CA MET A 129 -20.56 14.49 28.50
C MET A 129 -22.08 14.62 28.61
N GLU A 130 -22.82 13.55 28.31
CA GLU A 130 -24.28 13.49 28.40
C GLU A 130 -24.81 13.14 29.81
N GLN A 131 -23.91 12.80 30.75
CA GLN A 131 -24.22 12.57 32.17
C GLN A 131 -23.95 13.82 33.02
#